data_AF-A0A4S8KJD3-F1
#
_entry.id   AF-A0A4S8KJD3-F1
#
_cell.length_a   1.000
_cell.length_b   1.000
_cell.length_c   1.000
_cell.angle_alpha   90.00
_cell.angle_beta   90.00
_cell.angle_gamma   90.00
#
_symmetry.space_group_name_H-M   'P 1'
#
loop_
_entity.id
_entity.type
_entity.pdbx_description
1 polymer ?
#
loop_
_entity_poly.entity_id
_entity_poly.type
_entity_poly.pdbx_seq_one_letter_code
_entity_poly.pdbx_strand_id
1 'polypeptide(L)'
;MLRAREQQVFTHRHIANLFHGDSVKASLVFFSNLERKAEDREPEIFVVGHLDCGGVKGAYGVAHGNEVLHPDLRQWLDPLIAFSKEIGPDGGVDRLTGENIRQQVKNVLQALAVQGVEHKIGVHGYLYKGDSGFAHLVSETYPGRPTHSNS
;
A
#
# COMPACT_ATOMS: atom_id res chain seq x y z
N MET A 1 9.40 9.74 -12.55
CA MET A 1 8.03 10.23 -12.25
C MET A 1 7.08 9.59 -13.25
N LEU A 2 6.01 8.95 -12.78
CA LEU A 2 5.04 8.27 -13.65
C LEU A 2 4.35 9.31 -14.54
N ARG A 3 4.70 9.35 -15.83
CA ARG A 3 4.00 10.14 -16.85
C ARG A 3 3.15 9.17 -17.65
N ALA A 4 2.01 8.82 -17.09
CA ALA A 4 1.05 7.93 -17.72
C ALA A 4 0.02 8.76 -18.50
N ARG A 5 -0.40 8.26 -19.67
CA ARG A 5 -1.58 8.78 -20.36
C ARG A 5 -2.84 8.39 -19.59
N GLU A 6 -3.94 9.07 -19.88
CA GLU A 6 -5.25 8.65 -19.38
C GLU A 6 -5.48 7.16 -19.67
N GLN A 7 -6.13 6.45 -18.74
CA GLN A 7 -6.43 5.02 -18.82
C GLN A 7 -5.21 4.08 -18.71
N GLN A 8 -4.01 4.59 -18.42
CA GLN A 8 -2.81 3.76 -18.18
C GLN A 8 -2.50 3.54 -16.69
N VAL A 9 -3.30 4.11 -15.78
CA VAL A 9 -3.16 3.92 -14.34
C VAL A 9 -4.51 3.50 -13.77
N PHE A 10 -4.55 2.30 -13.21
CA PHE A 10 -5.65 1.94 -12.34
C PHE A 10 -5.40 2.50 -10.93
N THR A 11 -6.41 3.17 -10.37
CA THR A 11 -6.28 3.80 -9.04
C THR A 11 -7.30 3.25 -8.07
N HIS A 12 -6.82 2.94 -6.87
CA HIS A 12 -7.64 2.61 -5.73
C HIS A 12 -7.27 3.53 -4.56
N ARG A 13 -8.25 4.13 -3.88
CA ARG A 13 -8.02 5.12 -2.84
C ARG A 13 -8.86 4.81 -1.61
N HIS A 14 -8.16 4.64 -0.48
CA HIS A 14 -8.77 4.50 0.84
C HIS A 14 -8.07 5.39 1.86
N ILE A 15 -8.71 5.53 3.02
CA ILE A 15 -8.20 6.31 4.14
C ILE A 15 -6.84 5.72 4.57
N ALA A 16 -5.84 6.61 4.67
CA ALA A 16 -4.45 6.29 5.00
C ALA A 16 -3.79 5.26 4.07
N ASN A 17 -4.22 5.20 2.80
CA ASN A 17 -3.68 4.31 1.76
C ASN A 17 -3.52 2.85 2.24
N LEU A 18 -4.42 2.43 3.12
CA LEU A 18 -4.33 1.15 3.80
C LEU A 18 -4.70 0.01 2.85
N PHE A 19 -3.89 -1.04 2.90
CA PHE A 19 -4.09 -2.29 2.18
C PHE A 19 -4.50 -3.38 3.17
N HIS A 20 -5.76 -3.33 3.61
CA HIS A 20 -6.39 -4.38 4.41
C HIS A 20 -7.90 -4.47 4.10
N GLY A 21 -8.53 -5.53 4.58
CA GLY A 21 -9.91 -5.85 4.24
C GLY A 21 -10.05 -6.55 2.89
N ASP A 22 -11.19 -7.20 2.69
CA ASP A 22 -11.38 -8.13 1.58
C ASP A 22 -11.62 -7.43 0.24
N SER A 23 -12.29 -6.27 0.23
CA SER A 23 -12.56 -5.49 -1.00
C SER A 23 -11.28 -4.94 -1.64
N VAL A 24 -10.33 -4.48 -0.82
CA VAL A 24 -9.03 -3.96 -1.25
C VAL A 24 -8.18 -5.09 -1.85
N LYS A 25 -8.16 -6.25 -1.19
CA LYS A 25 -7.47 -7.44 -1.67
C LYS A 25 -8.07 -7.96 -2.98
N ALA A 26 -9.41 -7.99 -3.10
CA ALA A 26 -10.11 -8.44 -4.30
C ALA A 26 -9.79 -7.55 -5.51
N SER A 27 -9.70 -6.24 -5.32
CA SER A 27 -9.31 -5.30 -6.37
C SER A 27 -7.91 -5.62 -6.89
N LEU A 28 -6.92 -5.80 -6.00
CA LEU A 28 -5.56 -6.17 -6.40
C LEU A 28 -5.51 -7.44 -7.26
N VAL A 29 -6.23 -8.48 -6.86
CA VAL A 29 -6.29 -9.77 -7.57
C VAL A 29 -6.83 -9.61 -8.99
N PHE A 30 -7.85 -8.77 -9.16
CA PHE A 30 -8.41 -8.51 -10.47
C PHE A 30 -7.39 -7.86 -11.39
N PHE A 31 -6.66 -6.85 -10.92
CA PHE A 31 -5.66 -6.15 -11.75
C PHE A 31 -4.44 -7.01 -12.05
N SER A 32 -3.89 -7.71 -11.05
CA SER A 32 -2.71 -8.55 -11.27
C SER A 32 -3.00 -9.63 -12.32
N ASN A 33 -4.17 -10.24 -12.34
CA ASN A 33 -4.50 -11.28 -13.32
C ASN A 33 -4.79 -10.76 -14.74
N LEU A 34 -5.18 -9.49 -14.90
CA LEU A 34 -5.45 -8.91 -16.23
C LEU A 34 -4.18 -8.50 -16.97
N GLU A 35 -3.17 -8.01 -16.26
CA GLU A 35 -2.00 -7.37 -16.89
C GLU A 35 -1.02 -8.36 -17.53
N ARG A 36 -1.05 -9.67 -17.17
CA ARG A 36 -0.25 -10.73 -17.83
C ARG A 36 -0.50 -10.83 -19.34
N LYS A 37 -1.62 -10.31 -19.85
CA LYS A 37 -1.99 -10.41 -21.28
C LYS A 37 -1.37 -9.34 -22.18
N ALA A 38 -0.70 -8.32 -21.63
CA ALA A 38 -0.02 -7.29 -22.42
C ALA A 38 1.46 -7.66 -22.58
N GLU A 39 1.84 -8.14 -23.77
CA GLU A 39 3.06 -8.94 -24.04
C GLU A 39 4.42 -8.25 -23.81
N ASP A 40 4.48 -6.95 -23.48
CA ASP A 40 5.75 -6.19 -23.54
C ASP A 40 6.22 -5.51 -22.23
N ARG A 41 5.47 -5.59 -21.13
CA ARG A 41 5.91 -4.96 -19.87
C ARG A 41 5.39 -5.65 -18.62
N GLU A 42 6.28 -5.85 -17.67
CA GLU A 42 5.91 -6.32 -16.34
C GLU A 42 5.00 -5.29 -15.63
N PRO A 43 3.92 -5.75 -14.99
CA PRO A 43 3.03 -4.89 -14.23
C PRO A 43 3.71 -4.27 -13.01
N GLU A 44 3.29 -3.06 -12.66
CA GLU A 44 3.88 -2.25 -11.59
C GLU A 44 2.77 -1.74 -10.65
N ILE A 45 2.93 -1.98 -9.35
CA ILE A 45 2.02 -1.50 -8.31
C ILE A 45 2.70 -0.40 -7.50
N PHE A 46 1.98 0.69 -7.27
CA PHE A 46 2.47 1.83 -6.49
C PHE A 46 1.58 2.02 -5.25
N VAL A 47 2.16 1.82 -4.07
CA VAL A 47 1.59 2.24 -2.79
C VAL A 47 2.03 3.67 -2.52
N VAL A 48 1.09 4.61 -2.60
CA VAL A 48 1.39 6.03 -2.45
C VAL A 48 0.71 6.59 -1.21
N GLY A 49 1.50 6.95 -0.21
CA GLY A 49 1.06 7.77 0.92
C GLY A 49 1.42 9.23 0.72
N HIS A 50 1.01 10.09 1.66
CA HIS A 50 1.28 11.52 1.58
C HIS A 50 1.48 12.14 2.97
N LEU A 51 2.28 13.20 3.04
CA LEU A 51 2.38 14.03 4.24
C LEU A 51 1.02 14.62 4.60
N ASP A 52 0.85 14.96 5.87
CA ASP A 52 -0.39 15.52 6.40
C ASP A 52 -1.63 14.61 6.23
N CYS A 53 -1.44 13.30 6.11
CA CYS A 53 -2.55 12.35 5.98
C CYS A 53 -3.43 12.33 7.24
N GLY A 54 -4.68 12.79 7.11
CA GLY A 54 -5.65 12.83 8.22
C GLY A 54 -5.92 11.46 8.84
N GLY A 55 -5.94 10.38 8.05
CA GLY A 55 -6.10 9.02 8.56
C GLY A 55 -4.91 8.57 9.42
N VAL A 56 -3.68 8.93 9.02
CA VAL A 56 -2.47 8.62 9.81
C VAL A 56 -2.43 9.46 11.08
N LYS A 57 -2.78 10.76 11.00
CA LYS A 57 -2.91 11.65 12.16
C LYS A 57 -3.93 11.13 13.17
N GLY A 58 -5.10 10.71 12.70
CA GLY A 58 -6.14 10.13 13.54
C GLY A 58 -5.69 8.83 14.20
N ALA A 59 -5.06 7.93 13.45
CA ALA A 59 -4.54 6.68 14.00
C ALA A 59 -3.46 6.92 15.07
N TYR A 60 -2.53 7.84 14.80
CA TYR A 60 -1.50 8.26 15.77
C TYR A 60 -2.13 8.87 17.03
N GLY A 61 -3.10 9.77 16.87
CA GLY A 61 -3.81 10.39 17.98
C GLY A 61 -4.48 9.35 18.89
N VAL A 62 -5.19 8.37 18.32
CA VAL A 62 -5.81 7.28 19.08
C VAL A 62 -4.76 6.40 19.76
N ALA A 63 -3.68 6.05 19.05
CA ALA A 63 -2.63 5.20 19.56
C ALA A 63 -1.96 5.76 20.83
N HIS A 64 -1.86 7.09 20.90
CA HIS A 64 -1.18 7.81 21.97
C HIS A 64 -2.13 8.60 22.90
N GLY A 65 -3.44 8.30 22.86
CA GLY A 65 -4.42 8.80 23.84
C GLY A 65 -4.89 10.25 23.64
N ASN A 66 -4.69 10.82 22.45
CA ASN A 66 -4.98 12.22 22.13
C ASN A 66 -6.26 12.42 21.30
N GLU A 67 -6.88 11.35 20.81
CA GLU A 67 -7.99 11.43 19.84
C GLU A 67 -9.04 10.33 20.08
N VAL A 68 -10.31 10.64 19.77
CA VAL A 68 -11.40 9.67 19.75
C VAL A 68 -12.07 9.73 18.37
N LEU A 69 -11.98 8.63 17.63
CA LEU A 69 -12.57 8.51 16.29
C LEU A 69 -13.95 7.85 16.35
N HIS A 70 -14.78 8.15 15.34
CA HIS A 70 -16.02 7.41 15.10
C HIS A 70 -15.73 5.90 15.01
N PRO A 71 -16.58 5.01 15.58
CA PRO A 71 -16.33 3.56 15.64
C PRO A 71 -15.95 2.92 14.29
N ASP A 72 -16.63 3.27 13.20
CA ASP A 72 -16.34 2.70 11.88
C ASP A 72 -14.96 3.12 11.35
N LEU A 73 -14.58 4.39 11.55
CA LEU A 73 -13.28 4.90 11.16
C LEU A 73 -12.17 4.31 12.04
N ARG A 74 -12.46 4.16 13.34
CA ARG A 74 -11.59 3.49 14.29
C ARG A 74 -11.32 2.04 13.85
N GLN A 75 -12.37 1.29 13.54
CA GLN A 75 -12.27 -0.08 13.07
C GLN A 75 -11.46 -0.20 11.78
N TRP A 76 -11.69 0.72 10.82
CA TRP A 76 -10.88 0.77 9.61
C TRP A 76 -9.40 1.03 9.93
N LEU A 77 -9.09 1.96 10.83
CA LEU A 77 -7.72 2.33 11.17
C LEU A 77 -7.04 1.40 12.18
N ASP A 78 -7.73 0.40 12.74
CA ASP A 78 -7.19 -0.46 13.80
C ASP A 78 -5.82 -1.08 13.48
N PRO A 79 -5.54 -1.58 12.26
CA PRO A 79 -4.20 -2.07 11.91
C PRO A 79 -3.12 -0.99 12.01
N LEU A 80 -3.44 0.25 11.60
CA LEU A 80 -2.51 1.36 11.67
C LEU A 80 -2.35 1.89 13.11
N ILE A 81 -3.42 1.86 13.90
CA ILE A 81 -3.38 2.22 15.33
C ILE A 81 -2.49 1.24 16.09
N ALA A 82 -2.66 -0.06 15.86
CA ALA A 82 -1.81 -1.09 16.45
C ALA A 82 -0.35 -0.89 16.04
N PHE A 83 -0.10 -0.68 14.74
CA PHE A 83 1.24 -0.42 14.22
C PHE A 83 1.88 0.85 14.81
N SER A 84 1.10 1.93 15.00
CA SER A 84 1.57 3.16 15.66
C SER A 84 2.02 2.91 17.10
N LYS A 85 1.36 2.01 17.83
CA LYS A 85 1.77 1.64 19.19
C LYS A 85 3.09 0.86 19.19
N GLU A 86 3.27 -0.03 18.21
CA GLU A 86 4.48 -0.84 18.07
C GLU A 86 5.73 -0.02 17.74
N ILE A 87 5.63 0.94 16.82
CA ILE A 87 6.77 1.78 16.42
C ILE A 87 7.17 2.82 17.47
N GLY A 88 6.28 3.08 18.44
CA GLY A 88 6.44 4.11 19.47
C GLY A 88 6.23 5.54 18.97
N PRO A 89 6.20 6.53 19.88
CA PRO A 89 5.92 7.93 19.55
C PRO A 89 7.08 8.63 18.81
N ASP A 90 8.29 8.06 18.84
CA ASP A 90 9.49 8.68 18.29
C ASP A 90 9.35 8.91 16.78
N GLY A 91 9.59 10.14 16.32
CA GLY A 91 9.48 10.53 14.91
C GLY A 91 8.05 10.85 14.43
N GLY A 92 7.04 10.69 15.28
CA GLY A 92 5.69 11.21 15.08
C GLY A 92 4.97 10.73 13.81
N VAL A 93 4.00 11.54 13.37
CA VAL A 93 3.09 11.23 12.24
C VAL A 93 3.84 11.02 10.92
N ASP A 94 4.92 11.76 10.66
CA ASP A 94 5.66 11.67 9.41
C ASP A 94 6.44 10.34 9.32
N ARG A 95 7.07 9.92 10.42
CA ARG A 95 7.68 8.58 10.50
C ARG A 95 6.62 7.50 10.34
N LEU A 96 5.50 7.60 11.05
CA LEU A 96 4.40 6.64 10.91
C LEU A 96 3.88 6.57 9.48
N THR A 97 3.79 7.70 8.77
CA THR A 97 3.37 7.74 7.37
C THR A 97 4.34 6.94 6.49
N GLY A 98 5.64 7.15 6.65
CA GLY A 98 6.67 6.42 5.91
C GLY A 98 6.65 4.91 6.21
N GLU A 99 6.54 4.55 7.49
CA GLU A 99 6.47 3.14 7.90
C GLU A 99 5.17 2.47 7.45
N ASN A 100 4.05 3.19 7.46
CA ASN A 100 2.78 2.69 6.93
C ASN A 100 2.91 2.34 5.44
N ILE A 101 3.52 3.21 4.63
CA ILE A 101 3.76 2.93 3.20
C ILE A 101 4.57 1.63 3.04
N ARG A 102 5.66 1.47 3.79
CA ARG A 102 6.48 0.24 3.75
C ARG A 102 5.68 -0.99 4.18
N GLN A 103 4.87 -0.88 5.22
CA GLN A 103 4.03 -1.98 5.68
C GLN A 103 2.96 -2.36 4.66
N GLN A 104 2.35 -1.38 3.98
CA GLN A 104 1.37 -1.66 2.93
C GLN A 104 2.01 -2.31 1.69
N VAL A 105 3.26 -1.96 1.34
CA VAL A 105 4.02 -2.69 0.30
C VAL A 105 4.19 -4.15 0.68
N LYS A 106 4.54 -4.46 1.94
CA LYS A 106 4.62 -5.86 2.43
C LYS A 106 3.26 -6.57 2.33
N ASN A 107 2.18 -5.89 2.70
CA ASN A 107 0.83 -6.46 2.62
C ASN A 107 0.42 -6.78 1.18
N VAL A 108 0.79 -5.93 0.20
CA VAL A 108 0.58 -6.20 -1.23
C VAL A 108 1.35 -7.45 -1.66
N LEU A 109 2.65 -7.53 -1.36
CA LEU A 109 3.48 -8.70 -1.70
C LEU A 109 2.92 -10.00 -1.12
N GLN A 110 2.48 -9.95 0.15
CA GLN A 110 1.85 -11.09 0.80
C GLN A 110 0.54 -11.48 0.11
N ALA A 111 -0.28 -10.50 -0.29
CA ALA A 111 -1.52 -10.77 -1.02
C ALA A 111 -1.25 -11.39 -2.39
N LEU A 112 -0.28 -10.89 -3.15
CA LEU A 112 0.13 -11.50 -4.42
C LEU A 112 0.57 -12.97 -4.23
N ALA A 113 1.34 -13.24 -3.17
CA ALA A 113 1.77 -14.60 -2.82
C ALA A 113 0.61 -15.53 -2.45
N VAL A 114 -0.30 -15.08 -1.58
CA VAL A 114 -1.48 -15.86 -1.16
C VAL A 114 -2.38 -16.19 -2.35
N GLN A 115 -2.46 -15.27 -3.31
CA GLN A 115 -3.31 -15.39 -4.50
C GLN A 115 -2.66 -16.21 -5.60
N GLY A 116 -1.39 -16.62 -5.42
CA GLY A 116 -0.69 -17.48 -6.36
C GLY A 116 -0.45 -16.81 -7.71
N VAL A 117 -0.26 -15.49 -7.74
CA VAL A 117 0.05 -14.77 -8.97
C VAL A 117 1.29 -15.39 -9.63
N GLU A 118 1.21 -15.74 -10.90
CA GLU A 118 2.25 -16.56 -11.55
C GLU A 118 3.39 -15.74 -12.16
N HIS A 119 3.14 -14.45 -12.42
CA HIS A 119 4.09 -13.58 -13.10
C HIS A 119 4.73 -12.58 -12.14
N LYS A 120 5.80 -11.95 -12.62
CA LYS A 120 6.57 -10.98 -11.86
C LYS A 120 5.80 -9.67 -11.76
N ILE A 121 5.84 -9.04 -10.59
CA ILE A 121 5.23 -7.72 -10.36
C ILE A 121 6.20 -6.85 -9.57
N GLY A 122 6.47 -5.64 -10.04
CA GLY A 122 7.19 -4.63 -9.24
C GLY A 122 6.24 -3.92 -8.27
N VAL A 123 6.66 -3.75 -7.02
CA VAL A 123 5.83 -3.11 -5.98
C VAL A 123 6.65 -2.00 -5.31
N HIS A 124 6.14 -0.78 -5.37
CA HIS A 124 6.88 0.42 -4.97
C HIS A 124 6.11 1.23 -3.94
N GLY A 125 6.82 1.73 -2.93
CA GLY A 125 6.28 2.63 -1.91
C GLY A 125 6.77 4.06 -2.09
N TYR A 126 5.85 5.00 -2.31
CA TYR A 126 6.17 6.42 -2.47
C TYR A 126 5.48 7.29 -1.42
N LEU A 127 6.20 8.32 -0.97
CA LEU A 127 5.67 9.40 -0.15
C LEU A 127 5.52 10.67 -1.00
N TYR A 128 4.29 11.16 -1.14
CA TYR A 128 4.01 12.47 -1.70
C TYR A 128 4.16 13.58 -0.64
N LYS A 129 4.96 14.59 -0.93
CA LYS A 129 5.33 15.68 -0.01
C LYS A 129 4.81 17.04 -0.49
N GLY A 130 3.63 17.05 -1.13
CA GLY A 130 3.08 18.28 -1.73
C GLY A 130 4.04 18.85 -2.79
N ASP A 131 4.38 20.13 -2.64
CA ASP A 131 5.22 20.88 -3.57
C ASP A 131 6.65 20.30 -3.70
N SER A 132 7.13 19.59 -2.67
CA SER A 132 8.43 18.92 -2.71
C SER A 132 8.43 17.63 -3.55
N GLY A 133 7.31 17.28 -4.19
CA GLY A 133 7.18 16.12 -5.06
C GLY A 133 7.15 14.80 -4.31
N PHE A 134 7.76 13.77 -4.89
CA PHE A 134 7.71 12.40 -4.37
C PHE A 134 9.07 11.94 -3.84
N ALA A 135 9.06 11.19 -2.75
CA ALA A 135 10.19 10.40 -2.27
C ALA A 135 9.91 8.90 -2.46
N HIS A 136 10.85 8.18 -3.07
CA HIS A 136 10.78 6.73 -3.18
C HIS A 136 11.31 6.11 -1.88
N LEU A 137 10.47 5.35 -1.17
CA LEU A 137 10.81 4.80 0.15
C LEU A 137 11.27 3.34 0.11
N VAL A 138 10.70 2.55 -0.79
CA VAL A 138 10.96 1.11 -0.90
C VAL A 138 10.56 0.61 -2.29
N SER A 139 11.36 -0.30 -2.85
CA SER A 139 11.10 -1.00 -4.11
C SER A 139 11.31 -2.48 -3.88
N GLU A 140 10.29 -3.27 -4.17
CA GLU A 140 10.33 -4.73 -4.03
C GLU A 140 9.83 -5.37 -5.33
N THR A 141 10.07 -6.66 -5.46
CA THR A 141 9.61 -7.45 -6.60
C THR A 141 8.98 -8.73 -6.10
N TYR A 142 7.72 -8.95 -6.47
CA TYR A 142 7.11 -10.25 -6.38
C TYR A 142 7.59 -11.10 -7.57
N PRO A 143 8.21 -12.27 -7.36
CA PRO A 143 8.85 -13.03 -8.44
C PRO A 143 7.86 -13.82 -9.31
N GLY A 144 6.59 -13.92 -8.91
CA GLY A 144 5.67 -14.91 -9.48
C GLY A 144 5.77 -16.26 -8.79
N ARG A 145 4.70 -17.03 -8.80
CA ARG A 145 4.70 -18.44 -8.40
C ARG A 145 5.44 -19.27 -9.46
N PRO A 146 6.31 -20.22 -9.08
CA PRO A 146 6.89 -21.15 -10.04
C PRO A 146 5.78 -21.89 -10.80
N THR A 147 5.73 -21.72 -12.12
CA THR A 147 4.91 -22.57 -12.97
C THR A 147 5.61 -23.93 -13.00
N HIS A 148 5.02 -24.95 -12.38
CA HIS A 148 5.49 -26.32 -12.60
C HIS A 148 5.30 -26.63 -14.08
N SER A 149 6.39 -26.64 -14.85
CA SER A 149 6.41 -27.22 -16.18
C SER A 149 6.19 -28.72 -15.98
N ASN A 150 4.98 -29.21 -16.24
CA ASN A 150 4.77 -30.63 -16.44
C ASN A 150 5.55 -31.03 -17.70
N SER A 151 6.69 -31.69 -17.46
CA SER A 151 7.42 -32.50 -18.44
C SER A 151 6.59 -33.71 -18.86
#